data_AF-A0A101VEH5-F1
#
_entry.id   AF-A0A101VEH5-F1
#
_cell.length_a   1.000
_cell.length_b   1.000
_cell.length_c   1.000
_cell.angle_alpha   90.00
_cell.angle_beta   90.00
_cell.angle_gamma   90.00
#
_symmetry.space_group_name_H-M   'P 1'
#
loop_
_entity.id
_entity.type
_entity.pdbx_description
1 polymer ?
#
loop_
_entity_poly.entity_id
_entity_poly.type
_entity_poly.pdbx_seq_one_letter_code
_entity_poly.pdbx_strand_id
1 'polypeptide(L)' 'MTIIKAASIADWEDEGGALSAFAGALPEGITTKLVREYTVGPYRYTDLSHAISERNRQAQSMAG' A
#
# COMPACT_ATOMS: atom_id res chain seq x y z
N MET A 1 -13.22 -6.57 -31.82
CA MET A 1 -12.66 -7.89 -31.49
C MET A 1 -11.26 -7.65 -30.93
N THR A 2 -11.13 -7.62 -29.60
CA THR A 2 -9.83 -7.35 -28.95
C THR A 2 -9.41 -8.62 -28.22
N ILE A 3 -8.26 -9.15 -28.59
CA ILE A 3 -7.68 -10.36 -27.99
C ILE A 3 -7.02 -9.95 -26.66
N ILE A 4 -7.48 -10.51 -25.55
CA ILE A 4 -6.77 -10.41 -24.26
C ILE A 4 -5.68 -11.49 -24.27
N LYS A 5 -4.42 -11.07 -24.29
CA LYS A 5 -3.27 -11.97 -24.14
C LYS A 5 -3.19 -12.37 -22.67
N ALA A 6 -3.38 -13.64 -22.36
CA ALA A 6 -3.16 -14.16 -21.02
C ALA A 6 -1.67 -14.05 -20.70
N ALA A 7 -1.31 -13.17 -19.75
CA ALA A 7 0.04 -13.09 -19.22
C ALA A 7 0.39 -14.42 -18.55
N SER A 8 1.52 -15.01 -18.95
CA SER A 8 1.97 -16.27 -18.38
C SER A 8 2.45 -16.06 -16.95
N ILE A 9 2.24 -17.06 -16.09
CA ILE A 9 2.67 -17.13 -14.69
C ILE A 9 4.17 -16.76 -14.48
N ALA A 10 4.98 -16.76 -15.53
CA ALA A 10 6.37 -16.30 -15.49
C ALA A 10 6.55 -14.78 -15.26
N ASP A 11 5.52 -13.95 -15.50
CA ASP A 11 5.60 -12.50 -15.28
C ASP A 11 5.40 -12.09 -13.80
N TRP A 12 5.10 -13.06 -12.91
CA TRP A 12 4.79 -12.82 -11.50
C TRP A 12 6.00 -12.55 -10.61
N GLU A 13 7.24 -12.76 -11.06
CA GLU A 13 8.43 -12.66 -10.20
C GLU A 13 9.21 -11.33 -10.31
N ASP A 14 8.84 -10.40 -11.21
CA ASP A 14 9.66 -9.20 -11.48
C ASP A 14 8.98 -7.85 -11.13
N GLU A 15 7.85 -7.84 -10.41
CA GLU A 15 7.14 -6.60 -10.02
C GLU A 15 7.60 -6.00 -8.68
N GLY A 16 8.85 -6.25 -8.27
CA GLY A 16 9.44 -5.64 -7.08
C GLY A 16 9.77 -4.14 -7.20
N GLY A 17 9.40 -3.51 -8.31
CA GLY A 17 9.55 -2.07 -8.54
C GLY A 17 8.28 -1.32 -8.18
N ALA A 18 8.42 -0.13 -7.57
CA ALA A 18 7.29 0.79 -7.41
C ALA A 18 6.70 1.10 -8.79
N LEU A 19 5.59 0.42 -9.14
CA LEU A 19 4.83 0.72 -10.33
C LEU A 19 4.52 2.21 -10.30
N SER A 20 4.94 2.93 -11.35
CA SER A 20 4.54 4.32 -11.50
C SER A 20 3.02 4.37 -11.38
N ALA A 21 2.51 5.32 -10.59
CA ALA A 21 1.08 5.45 -10.40
C ALA A 21 0.41 5.48 -11.78
N PHE A 22 -0.51 4.53 -12.01
CA PHE A 22 -1.20 4.37 -13.29
C PHE A 22 -1.67 5.74 -13.79
N ALA A 23 -1.05 6.23 -14.88
CA ALA A 23 -1.29 7.58 -15.41
C ALA A 23 -2.47 7.63 -16.40
N GLY A 24 -3.16 6.51 -16.63
CA GLY A 24 -4.30 6.40 -17.54
C GLY A 24 -5.62 6.80 -16.89
N ALA A 25 -6.62 7.10 -17.72
CA ALA A 25 -8.00 7.18 -17.25
C ALA A 25 -8.46 5.80 -16.75
N LEU A 26 -9.14 5.77 -15.60
CA LEU A 26 -9.72 4.54 -15.07
C LEU A 26 -10.88 4.07 -15.98
N PRO A 27 -11.03 2.76 -16.22
CA PRO A 27 -12.21 2.22 -16.90
C PRO A 27 -13.52 2.62 -16.21
N GLU A 28 -14.62 2.63 -16.98
CA GLU A 28 -15.95 2.93 -16.46
C GLU A 28 -16.31 2.02 -15.27
N GLY A 29 -16.84 2.61 -14.20
CA GLY A 29 -17.18 1.89 -12.97
C GLY A 29 -16.00 1.62 -12.02
N ILE A 30 -14.77 1.94 -12.39
CA ILE A 30 -13.59 1.78 -11.51
C ILE A 30 -13.28 3.10 -10.81
N THR A 31 -13.05 3.03 -9.49
CA THR A 31 -12.62 4.16 -8.68
C THR A 31 -11.25 3.87 -8.05
N THR A 32 -10.47 4.93 -7.81
CA THR A 32 -9.21 4.85 -7.06
C THR A 32 -9.27 5.76 -5.86
N LYS A 33 -8.56 5.40 -4.79
CA LYS A 33 -8.36 6.24 -3.62
C LYS A 33 -6.92 6.12 -3.17
N LEU A 34 -6.25 7.26 -2.97
CA LEU A 34 -4.98 7.30 -2.27
C LEU A 34 -5.26 7.23 -0.76
N VAL A 35 -4.75 6.20 -0.09
CA VAL A 35 -4.79 6.09 1.37
C VAL A 35 -3.39 6.27 1.91
N ARG A 36 -3.23 7.23 2.83
CA ARG A 36 -1.98 7.37 3.58
C ARG A 36 -2.06 6.43 4.78
N GLU A 37 -1.05 5.59 4.93
CA GLU A 37 -0.94 4.63 6.01
C GLU A 37 0.42 4.74 6.72
N TYR A 38 0.40 4.57 8.04
CA TYR A 38 1.55 4.59 8.93
C TYR A 38 1.60 3.27 9.71
N THR A 39 2.75 2.63 9.76
CA THR A 39 2.96 1.36 10.47
C THR A 39 3.84 1.56 11.71
N VAL A 40 3.43 0.97 12.83
CA VAL A 40 4.19 0.96 14.08
C VAL A 40 4.17 -0.46 14.64
N GLY A 41 5.22 -1.23 14.35
CA GLY A 41 5.23 -2.67 14.62
C GLY A 41 4.05 -3.36 13.92
N PRO A 42 3.20 -4.11 14.62
CA PRO A 42 2.05 -4.80 14.03
C PRO A 42 0.84 -3.88 13.76
N TYR A 43 0.88 -2.60 14.17
CA TYR A 43 -0.27 -1.69 14.07
C TYR A 43 -0.20 -0.80 12.82
N ARG A 44 -1.36 -0.56 12.19
CA ARG A 44 -1.55 0.37 11.06
C ARG A 44 -2.49 1.50 11.45
N TYR A 45 -2.16 2.71 11.01
CA TYR A 45 -2.93 3.93 11.22
C TYR A 45 -3.05 4.72 9.93
N THR A 46 -4.17 5.40 9.72
CA THR A 46 -4.30 6.42 8.67
C THR A 46 -4.08 7.84 9.21
N ASP A 47 -4.03 7.99 10.54
CA ASP A 47 -3.75 9.24 11.24
C ASP A 47 -2.33 9.20 11.84
N LEU A 48 -1.52 10.21 11.51
CA LEU A 48 -0.14 10.31 11.98
C LEU A 48 -0.05 10.49 13.50
N SER A 49 -0.98 11.22 14.10
CA SER A 49 -0.97 11.48 15.54
C SER A 49 -1.17 10.19 16.34
N HIS A 50 -2.04 9.29 15.86
CA HIS A 50 -2.25 7.97 16.47
C HIS A 50 -1.02 7.08 16.33
N ALA A 51 -0.36 7.09 15.17
CA ALA A 51 0.89 6.37 14.96
C ALA A 51 2.00 6.87 15.90
N ILE A 52 2.12 8.19 16.09
CA ILE A 52 3.10 8.78 17.02
C ILE A 52 2.83 8.36 18.46
N SER A 53 1.57 8.39 18.90
CA SER A 53 1.18 7.95 20.24
C SER A 53 1.53 6.48 20.48
N GLU A 54 1.26 5.61 19.50
CA GLU A 54 1.60 4.18 19.60
C GLU A 54 3.11 3.95 19.67
N ARG A 55 3.88 4.66 18.84
CA ARG A 55 5.35 4.58 18.87
C ARG A 55 5.88 4.96 20.25
N ASN A 56 5.35 6.03 20.85
CA ASN A 56 5.77 6.49 22.18
C ASN A 56 5.39 5.47 23.26
N ARG A 57 4.20 4.84 23.17
CA ARG A 57 3.77 3.75 24.07
C ARG A 57 4.72 2.56 24.02
N GLN A 58 5.07 2.10 22.82
CA GLN A 58 6.02 1.00 22.64
C GLN A 58 7.41 1.35 23.19
N ALA A 59 7.89 2.58 22.95
CA ALA A 59 9.18 3.03 23.46
C ALA A 59 9.22 3.03 25.00
N GLN A 60 8.14 3.43 25.67
CA GLN A 60 8.03 3.36 27.13
C GLN A 60 7.96 1.92 27.65
N SER A 61 7.25 1.03 26.93
CA SER A 61 7.17 -0.38 27.29
C SER A 61 8.50 -1.13 27.15
N MET A 62 9.42 -0.65 26.32
CA MET A 62 10.74 -1.27 26.12
C MET A 62 11.82 -0.71 27.06
N ALA A 63 11.52 0.37 27.78
CA ALA A 63 12.48 1.06 28.65
C ALA A 63 12.36 0.67 30.14
N GLY A 64 11.39 -0.17 30.50
CA GLY A 64 11.23 -0.75 31.83
C GLY A 64 11.61 -2.23 31.84
#